data_AF-A0A956EI72-F1
#
_entry.id   AF-A0A956EI72-F1
#
_cell.length_a   1.000
_cell.length_b   1.000
_cell.length_c   1.000
_cell.angle_alpha   90.00
_cell.angle_beta   90.00
_cell.angle_gamma   90.00
#
_symmetry.space_group_name_H-M   'P 1'
#
loop_
_entity.id
_entity.type
_entity.pdbx_description
1 polymer ?
#
loop_
_entity_poly.entity_id
_entity_poly.type
_entity_poly.pdbx_seq_one_letter_code
_entity_poly.pdbx_strand_id
1 'polypeptide(L)'
;AAYERRFSGPFRASHPAPAFASWLSPWRALVGACRDPRVLTLRNSRSGTLELACDRGGLRIDLAVVPGADGTIASLNLHGATGLDPAPELSRAGERALKLLARWNEREFRGLFTADADGEAIRRVLADAALKYGRCRLGPPHLVGLRAAGFALECERGAPYLDVGNSEIEPAKLRWIELREEHRGPCR
;
A
#
# COMPACT_ATOMS: atom_id res chain seq x y z
N ALA A 1 -7.70 11.71 -26.43
CA ALA A 1 -9.12 11.38 -26.72
C ALA A 1 -9.74 10.42 -25.69
N ALA A 2 -9.17 9.22 -25.45
CA ALA A 2 -9.76 8.29 -24.47
C ALA A 2 -9.72 8.81 -23.02
N TYR A 3 -8.60 9.43 -22.60
CA TYR A 3 -8.46 10.04 -21.28
C TYR A 3 -9.55 11.09 -21.00
N GLU A 4 -9.72 12.04 -21.92
CA GLU A 4 -10.74 13.10 -21.86
C GLU A 4 -12.19 12.59 -21.80
N ARG A 5 -12.47 11.38 -22.28
CA ARG A 5 -13.83 10.80 -22.22
C ARG A 5 -14.08 9.97 -20.96
N ARG A 6 -13.02 9.44 -20.34
CA ARG A 6 -13.14 8.49 -19.23
C ARG A 6 -13.04 9.14 -17.87
N PHE A 7 -12.34 10.27 -17.75
CA PHE A 7 -12.11 10.93 -16.47
C PHE A 7 -12.86 12.25 -16.37
N SER A 8 -13.34 12.60 -15.19
CA SER A 8 -14.09 13.83 -14.95
C SER A 8 -13.21 15.08 -15.11
N GLY A 9 -13.83 16.23 -15.40
CA GLY A 9 -13.11 17.51 -15.47
C GLY A 9 -12.23 17.80 -14.25
N PRO A 10 -12.76 17.71 -13.01
CA PRO A 10 -11.96 17.87 -11.79
C PRO A 10 -10.80 16.88 -11.67
N PHE A 11 -10.98 15.62 -12.07
CA PHE A 11 -9.89 14.64 -12.07
C PHE A 11 -8.78 15.06 -13.03
N ARG A 12 -9.13 15.46 -14.25
CA ARG A 12 -8.15 15.86 -15.28
C ARG A 12 -7.42 17.15 -14.91
N ALA A 13 -8.09 18.07 -14.22
CA ALA A 13 -7.46 19.29 -13.72
C ALA A 13 -6.38 18.99 -12.66
N SER A 14 -6.63 18.01 -11.78
CA SER A 14 -5.66 17.59 -10.76
C SER A 14 -4.60 16.60 -11.28
N HIS A 15 -4.93 15.85 -12.34
CA HIS A 15 -4.05 14.86 -12.96
C HIS A 15 -3.97 15.12 -14.46
N PRO A 16 -3.14 16.05 -14.93
CA PRO A 16 -2.94 16.24 -16.36
C PRO A 16 -2.49 14.94 -17.04
N ALA A 17 -2.94 14.68 -18.26
CA ALA A 17 -2.72 13.40 -18.94
C ALA A 17 -1.25 12.92 -18.95
N PRO A 18 -0.23 13.77 -19.19
CA PRO A 18 1.17 13.35 -19.12
C PRO A 18 1.61 12.92 -17.72
N ALA A 19 1.17 13.64 -16.68
CA ALA A 19 1.48 13.31 -15.29
C ALA A 19 0.80 12.00 -14.88
N PHE A 20 -0.45 11.81 -15.27
CA PHE A 20 -1.19 10.58 -15.04
C PHE A 20 -0.55 9.37 -15.75
N ALA A 21 -0.12 9.53 -17.00
CA ALA A 21 0.59 8.49 -17.74
C ALA A 21 1.94 8.15 -17.07
N SER A 22 2.68 9.15 -16.62
CA SER A 22 3.94 8.96 -15.87
C SER A 22 3.71 8.20 -14.57
N TRP A 23 2.67 8.54 -13.82
CA TRP A 23 2.28 7.84 -12.58
C TRP A 23 1.91 6.38 -12.81
N LEU A 24 1.23 6.05 -13.91
CA LEU A 24 0.86 4.67 -14.27
C LEU A 24 2.01 3.84 -14.85
N SER A 25 3.03 4.47 -15.42
CA SER A 25 4.08 3.78 -16.17
C SER A 25 4.81 2.71 -15.35
N PRO A 26 5.26 2.97 -14.11
CA PRO A 26 5.94 1.95 -13.32
C PRO A 26 5.03 0.78 -12.94
N TRP A 27 3.73 1.03 -12.70
CA TRP A 27 2.76 -0.04 -12.45
C TRP A 27 2.60 -0.93 -13.67
N ARG A 28 2.46 -0.34 -14.86
CA ARG A 28 2.40 -1.12 -16.10
C ARG A 28 3.70 -1.92 -16.32
N ALA A 29 4.86 -1.32 -16.03
CA ALA A 29 6.14 -2.01 -16.10
C ALA A 29 6.24 -3.19 -15.11
N LEU A 30 5.56 -3.11 -13.97
CA LEU A 30 5.51 -4.16 -12.94
C LEU A 30 4.48 -5.26 -13.26
N VAL A 31 3.21 -4.93 -13.52
CA VAL A 31 2.13 -5.92 -13.63
C VAL A 31 1.78 -6.31 -15.07
N GLY A 32 2.20 -5.51 -16.06
CA GLY A 32 1.86 -5.71 -17.48
C GLY A 32 0.57 -5.02 -17.89
N ALA A 33 -0.04 -5.47 -18.98
CA ALA A 33 -1.37 -5.01 -19.37
C ALA A 33 -2.43 -5.63 -18.46
N CYS A 34 -3.48 -4.86 -18.13
CA CYS A 34 -4.55 -5.29 -17.25
C CYS A 34 -5.90 -5.31 -17.97
N ARG A 35 -6.76 -6.25 -17.60
CA ARG A 35 -8.08 -6.55 -18.19
C ARG A 35 -9.03 -7.12 -17.14
N ASP A 36 -10.28 -7.33 -17.53
CA ASP A 36 -11.29 -8.11 -16.78
C ASP A 36 -11.45 -7.69 -15.32
N PRO A 37 -11.94 -6.46 -15.05
CA PRO A 37 -12.11 -5.98 -13.68
C PRO A 37 -13.09 -6.85 -12.89
N ARG A 38 -12.66 -7.29 -11.70
CA ARG A 38 -13.49 -7.99 -10.72
C ARG A 38 -13.77 -7.09 -9.53
N VAL A 39 -15.04 -6.93 -9.18
CA VAL A 39 -15.43 -6.18 -7.97
C VAL A 39 -15.04 -6.98 -6.73
N LEU A 40 -14.25 -6.40 -5.84
CA LEU A 40 -13.94 -6.98 -4.53
C LEU A 40 -14.92 -6.49 -3.48
N THR A 41 -15.10 -5.16 -3.41
CA THR A 41 -16.00 -4.52 -2.45
C THR A 41 -16.71 -3.35 -3.11
N LEU A 42 -17.96 -3.10 -2.71
CA LEU A 42 -18.68 -1.89 -3.04
C LEU A 42 -18.87 -1.09 -1.74
N ARG A 43 -18.40 0.15 -1.73
CA ARG A 43 -18.70 1.09 -0.64
C ARG A 43 -20.08 1.69 -0.81
N ASN A 44 -20.49 1.90 -2.06
CA ASN A 44 -21.83 2.32 -2.46
C ASN A 44 -22.02 2.00 -3.95
N SER A 45 -23.15 2.41 -4.53
CA SER A 45 -23.46 2.19 -5.95
C SER A 45 -22.51 2.87 -6.94
N ARG A 46 -21.56 3.69 -6.47
CA ARG A 46 -20.68 4.52 -7.30
C ARG A 46 -19.19 4.40 -6.95
N SER A 47 -18.85 3.61 -5.95
CA SER A 47 -17.46 3.47 -5.53
C SER A 47 -17.20 2.12 -4.89
N GLY A 48 -16.00 1.63 -5.08
CA GLY A 48 -15.58 0.34 -4.56
C GLY A 48 -14.14 0.03 -4.89
N THR A 49 -13.70 -1.12 -4.38
CA THR A 49 -12.40 -1.69 -4.68
C THR A 49 -12.57 -2.76 -5.74
N LEU A 50 -11.74 -2.70 -6.77
CA LEU A 50 -11.70 -3.65 -7.89
C LEU A 50 -10.32 -4.31 -7.91
N GLU A 51 -10.26 -5.51 -8.48
CA GLU A 51 -9.03 -6.17 -8.88
C GLU A 51 -9.03 -6.32 -10.40
N LEU A 52 -7.98 -5.84 -11.05
CA LEU A 52 -7.75 -6.05 -12.47
C LEU A 52 -6.84 -7.27 -12.63
N ALA A 53 -7.19 -8.18 -13.53
CA ALA A 53 -6.28 -9.26 -13.93
C ALA A 53 -5.23 -8.69 -14.88
N CYS A 54 -3.95 -8.87 -14.56
CA CYS A 54 -2.83 -8.37 -15.35
C CYS A 54 -1.94 -9.52 -15.81
N ASP A 55 -1.05 -9.27 -16.78
CA ASP A 55 -0.22 -10.33 -17.38
C ASP A 55 0.67 -11.07 -16.36
N ARG A 56 1.10 -10.41 -15.28
CA ARG A 56 1.99 -10.99 -14.25
C ARG A 56 1.36 -11.11 -12.86
N GLY A 57 0.06 -10.86 -12.71
CA GLY A 57 -0.59 -10.85 -11.41
C GLY A 57 -1.90 -10.09 -11.43
N GLY A 58 -2.26 -9.46 -10.32
CA GLY A 58 -3.40 -8.56 -10.25
C GLY A 58 -3.01 -7.15 -9.80
N LEU A 59 -3.88 -6.18 -10.08
CA LEU A 59 -3.75 -4.81 -9.60
C LEU A 59 -5.03 -4.41 -8.85
N ARG A 60 -4.89 -4.10 -7.56
CA ARG A 60 -6.02 -3.65 -6.75
C ARG A 60 -6.14 -2.14 -6.86
N ILE A 61 -7.34 -1.68 -7.20
CA ILE A 61 -7.64 -0.25 -7.39
C ILE A 61 -8.88 0.14 -6.61
N ASP A 62 -8.91 1.38 -6.14
CA ASP A 62 -10.15 2.04 -5.76
C ASP A 62 -10.61 2.93 -6.88
N LEU A 63 -11.90 2.82 -7.19
CA LEU A 63 -12.54 3.60 -8.23
C LEU A 63 -13.78 4.29 -7.65
N ALA A 64 -13.99 5.55 -8.02
CA ALA A 64 -15.28 6.22 -7.88
C ALA A 64 -15.71 6.83 -9.21
N VAL A 65 -17.00 6.80 -9.49
CA VAL A 65 -17.60 7.39 -10.69
C VAL A 65 -18.50 8.59 -10.35
N VAL A 66 -18.63 9.52 -11.29
CA VAL A 66 -19.47 10.72 -11.16
C VAL A 66 -20.96 10.30 -11.13
N PRO A 67 -21.77 10.81 -10.18
CA PRO A 67 -23.21 10.61 -10.15
C PRO A 67 -23.91 10.97 -11.46
N GLY A 68 -24.75 10.08 -11.99
CA GLY A 68 -25.62 10.37 -13.13
C GLY A 68 -24.89 10.53 -14.48
N ALA A 69 -23.57 10.38 -14.50
CA ALA A 69 -22.78 10.32 -15.73
C ALA A 69 -22.62 8.85 -16.18
N ASP A 70 -22.37 8.64 -17.47
CA ASP A 70 -22.18 7.34 -18.14
C ASP A 70 -20.89 6.59 -17.70
N GLY A 71 -20.62 6.51 -16.40
CA GLY A 71 -19.46 5.84 -15.83
C GLY A 71 -18.17 6.66 -15.87
N THR A 72 -18.25 7.98 -16.00
CA THR A 72 -17.08 8.87 -15.92
C THR A 72 -16.38 8.74 -14.56
N ILE A 73 -15.07 8.50 -14.57
CA ILE A 73 -14.25 8.27 -13.39
C ILE A 73 -14.02 9.61 -12.67
N ALA A 74 -14.47 9.67 -11.41
CA ALA A 74 -14.26 10.78 -10.50
C ALA A 74 -12.92 10.66 -9.75
N SER A 75 -12.54 9.44 -9.35
CA SER A 75 -11.26 9.14 -8.71
C SER A 75 -10.76 7.74 -9.03
N LEU A 76 -9.44 7.59 -9.02
CA LEU A 76 -8.73 6.32 -9.20
C LEU A 76 -7.51 6.32 -8.27
N ASN A 77 -7.41 5.32 -7.41
CA ASN A 77 -6.23 5.09 -6.56
C ASN A 77 -5.73 3.65 -6.75
N LEU A 78 -4.41 3.46 -6.75
CA LEU A 78 -3.79 2.14 -6.85
C LEU A 78 -3.36 1.71 -5.44
N HIS A 79 -3.83 0.55 -5.00
CA HIS A 79 -3.58 0.04 -3.64
C HIS A 79 -2.41 -0.92 -3.55
N GLY A 80 -2.06 -1.59 -4.66
CA GLY A 80 -1.11 -2.70 -4.59
C GLY A 80 -1.25 -3.68 -5.73
N ALA A 81 -0.27 -4.56 -5.85
CA ALA A 81 -0.30 -5.67 -6.79
C ALA A 81 -0.45 -7.00 -6.04
N THR A 82 -1.15 -7.95 -6.65
CA THR A 82 -1.38 -9.30 -6.12
C THR A 82 -0.68 -10.32 -7.00
N GLY A 83 -0.28 -11.46 -6.42
CA GLY A 83 0.44 -12.52 -7.15
C GLY A 83 1.87 -12.17 -7.55
N LEU A 84 2.44 -11.12 -6.96
CA LEU A 84 3.82 -10.68 -7.16
C LEU A 84 4.51 -10.53 -5.82
N ASP A 85 5.77 -10.97 -5.76
CA ASP A 85 6.62 -10.79 -4.59
C ASP A 85 7.16 -9.35 -4.54
N PRO A 86 7.15 -8.69 -3.37
CA PRO A 86 7.86 -7.44 -3.19
C PRO A 86 9.38 -7.58 -3.41
N ALA A 87 10.03 -6.46 -3.65
CA ALA A 87 11.49 -6.42 -3.74
C ALA A 87 12.12 -7.01 -2.45
N PRO A 88 13.17 -7.85 -2.54
CA PRO A 88 13.76 -8.50 -1.37
C PRO A 88 14.18 -7.53 -0.25
N GLU A 89 14.51 -6.29 -0.62
CA GLU A 89 14.85 -5.21 0.31
C GLU A 89 13.68 -4.84 1.22
N LEU A 90 12.44 -4.85 0.71
CA LEU A 90 11.24 -4.57 1.51
C LEU A 90 10.98 -5.70 2.51
N SER A 91 11.15 -6.96 2.11
CA SER A 91 11.03 -8.11 3.01
C SER A 91 12.05 -8.02 4.16
N ARG A 92 13.31 -7.73 3.83
CA ARG A 92 14.36 -7.48 4.84
C ARG A 92 14.03 -6.28 5.72
N ALA A 93 13.47 -5.21 5.17
CA ALA A 93 13.07 -4.05 5.95
C ALA A 93 11.94 -4.38 6.95
N GLY A 94 10.95 -5.18 6.53
CA GLY A 94 9.91 -5.71 7.41
C GLY A 94 10.49 -6.52 8.56
N GLU A 95 11.42 -7.45 8.29
CA GLU A 95 12.10 -8.24 9.32
C GLU A 95 12.87 -7.38 10.33
N ARG A 96 13.55 -6.33 9.86
CA ARG A 96 14.28 -5.39 10.71
C ARG A 96 13.33 -4.52 11.53
N ALA A 97 12.20 -4.10 10.96
CA ALA A 97 11.15 -3.40 11.70
C ALA A 97 10.54 -4.29 12.79
N LEU A 98 10.33 -5.57 12.53
CA LEU A 98 9.86 -6.53 13.55
C LEU A 98 10.87 -6.70 14.70
N LYS A 99 12.18 -6.67 14.41
CA LYS A 99 13.21 -6.66 15.47
C LYS A 99 13.12 -5.41 16.35
N LEU A 100 12.88 -4.25 15.75
CA LEU A 100 12.66 -3.00 16.49
C LEU A 100 11.40 -3.04 17.35
N LEU A 101 10.32 -3.65 16.83
CA LEU A 101 9.07 -3.89 17.58
C LEU A 101 9.32 -4.78 18.80
N ALA A 102 10.08 -5.87 18.63
CA ALA A 102 10.40 -6.78 19.73
C ALA A 102 11.32 -6.12 20.78
N ARG A 103 12.26 -5.28 20.33
CA ARG A 103 13.18 -4.54 21.19
C ARG A 103 13.77 -3.34 20.46
N TRP A 104 13.56 -2.13 21.00
CA TRP A 104 14.16 -0.93 20.45
C TRP A 104 15.70 -1.03 20.41
N ASN A 105 16.28 -0.68 19.27
CA ASN A 105 17.72 -0.56 19.08
C ASN A 105 18.03 0.66 18.21
N GLU A 106 18.68 1.66 18.80
CA GLU A 106 18.93 2.95 18.14
C GLU A 106 19.84 2.83 16.90
N ARG A 107 20.81 1.92 16.92
CA ARG A 107 21.70 1.67 15.78
C ARG A 107 20.91 1.04 14.62
N GLU A 108 20.05 0.09 14.94
CA GLU A 108 19.21 -0.56 13.95
C GLU A 108 18.20 0.41 13.34
N PHE A 109 17.58 1.26 14.17
CA PHE A 109 16.69 2.33 13.72
C PHE A 109 17.38 3.26 12.72
N ARG A 110 18.52 3.86 13.08
CA ARG A 110 19.30 4.73 12.17
C ARG A 110 19.79 4.00 10.93
N GLY A 111 20.03 2.69 11.04
CA GLY A 111 20.38 1.82 9.92
C GLY A 111 19.21 1.55 8.98
N LEU A 112 17.97 1.61 9.46
CA LEU A 112 16.77 1.23 8.72
C LEU A 112 16.01 2.43 8.15
N PHE A 113 15.91 3.55 8.88
CA PHE A 113 15.12 4.72 8.49
C PHE A 113 15.96 5.83 7.87
N THR A 114 15.30 6.73 7.12
CA THR A 114 15.90 7.98 6.63
C THR A 114 16.30 8.90 7.78
N ALA A 115 17.24 9.80 7.52
CA ALA A 115 17.78 10.69 8.57
C ALA A 115 16.74 11.65 9.17
N ASP A 116 15.68 11.95 8.43
CA ASP A 116 14.59 12.84 8.82
C ASP A 116 13.39 12.12 9.48
N ALA A 117 13.50 10.80 9.71
CA ALA A 117 12.48 10.05 10.42
C ALA A 117 12.45 10.42 11.91
N ASP A 118 11.24 10.65 12.44
CA ASP A 118 11.03 10.93 13.86
C ASP A 118 11.18 9.64 14.69
N GLY A 119 12.38 9.42 15.20
CA GLY A 119 12.70 8.23 15.99
C GLY A 119 11.91 8.11 17.29
N GLU A 120 11.53 9.23 17.92
CA GLU A 120 10.75 9.19 19.16
C GLU A 120 9.29 8.80 18.88
N ALA A 121 8.68 9.38 17.84
CA ALA A 121 7.35 8.98 17.40
C ALA A 121 7.30 7.50 17.01
N ILE A 122 8.27 7.03 16.20
CA ILE A 122 8.33 5.63 15.77
C ILE A 122 8.55 4.70 16.97
N ARG A 123 9.46 5.06 17.89
CA ARG A 123 9.69 4.27 19.12
C ARG A 123 8.42 4.13 19.95
N ARG A 124 7.64 5.21 20.11
CA ARG A 124 6.36 5.18 20.84
C ARG A 124 5.36 4.26 20.16
N VAL A 125 5.16 4.38 18.85
CA VAL A 125 4.26 3.51 18.08
C VAL A 125 4.63 2.03 18.25
N LEU A 126 5.93 1.69 18.16
CA LEU A 126 6.39 0.32 18.33
C LEU A 126 6.24 -0.17 19.79
N ALA A 127 6.51 0.68 20.78
CA ALA A 127 6.31 0.33 22.19
C ALA A 127 4.83 0.04 22.50
N ASP A 128 3.92 0.89 22.01
CA ASP A 128 2.47 0.72 22.16
C ASP A 128 2.00 -0.57 21.49
N ALA A 129 2.50 -0.85 20.28
CA ALA A 129 2.20 -2.08 19.56
C ALA A 129 2.73 -3.34 20.29
N ALA A 130 3.93 -3.30 20.86
CA ALA A 130 4.49 -4.41 21.62
C ALA A 130 3.66 -4.71 22.88
N LEU A 131 3.20 -3.66 23.58
CA LEU A 131 2.29 -3.81 24.72
C LEU A 131 0.95 -4.42 24.27
N LYS A 132 0.37 -3.92 23.19
CA LYS A 132 -0.94 -4.33 22.69
C LYS A 132 -0.94 -5.76 22.15
N TYR A 133 -0.03 -6.08 21.23
CA TYR A 133 -0.06 -7.32 20.45
C TYR A 133 0.91 -8.40 20.95
N GLY A 134 1.92 -8.03 21.74
CA GLY A 134 2.94 -8.95 22.25
C GLY A 134 3.97 -9.31 21.20
N ARG A 135 4.54 -10.51 21.29
CA ARG A 135 5.50 -11.00 20.28
C ARG A 135 4.78 -11.30 18.97
N CYS A 136 5.35 -10.87 17.86
CA CYS A 136 4.81 -11.06 16.52
C CYS A 136 5.78 -11.81 15.60
N ARG A 137 5.24 -12.46 14.57
CA ARG A 137 5.97 -13.00 13.41
C ARG A 137 5.41 -12.39 12.13
N LEU A 138 6.27 -12.24 11.12
CA LEU A 138 5.83 -11.80 9.79
C LEU A 138 5.23 -12.98 9.04
N GLY A 139 4.02 -12.77 8.52
CA GLY A 139 3.49 -13.57 7.43
C GLY A 139 4.09 -13.17 6.09
N PRO A 140 3.61 -13.78 4.98
CA PRO A 140 4.07 -13.47 3.64
C PRO A 140 3.86 -12.00 3.28
N PRO A 141 4.82 -11.37 2.58
CA PRO A 141 4.70 -9.99 2.16
C PRO A 141 3.74 -9.86 0.96
N HIS A 142 3.09 -8.71 0.84
CA HIS A 142 2.31 -8.34 -0.35
C HIS A 142 2.60 -6.90 -0.76
N LEU A 143 2.49 -6.59 -2.05
CA LEU A 143 2.73 -5.24 -2.55
C LEU A 143 1.55 -4.32 -2.21
N VAL A 144 1.81 -3.27 -1.43
CA VAL A 144 0.86 -2.18 -1.14
C VAL A 144 1.26 -0.86 -1.82
N GLY A 145 2.29 -0.92 -2.66
CA GLY A 145 2.79 0.19 -3.46
C GLY A 145 4.04 -0.23 -4.24
N LEU A 146 4.50 0.59 -5.18
CA LEU A 146 5.70 0.29 -5.98
C LEU A 146 6.98 0.17 -5.13
N ARG A 147 6.99 0.81 -3.97
CA ARG A 147 8.10 0.84 -3.01
C ARG A 147 7.62 0.52 -1.59
N ALA A 148 6.49 -0.18 -1.49
CA ALA A 148 5.88 -0.47 -0.21
C ALA A 148 5.36 -1.91 -0.18
N ALA A 149 5.56 -2.55 0.97
CA ALA A 149 5.08 -3.90 1.24
C ALA A 149 4.27 -3.92 2.53
N GLY A 150 3.19 -4.68 2.52
CA GLY A 150 2.39 -5.02 3.68
C GLY A 150 2.68 -6.44 4.13
N PHE A 151 2.54 -6.68 5.42
CA PHE A 151 2.74 -7.97 6.06
C PHE A 151 1.61 -8.22 7.06
N ALA A 152 0.93 -9.35 6.93
CA ALA A 152 0.10 -9.82 8.03
C ALA A 152 1.02 -10.22 9.19
N LEU A 153 0.71 -9.79 10.41
CA LEU A 153 1.47 -10.17 11.60
C LEU A 153 0.72 -11.25 12.37
N GLU A 154 1.42 -12.32 12.70
CA GLU A 154 0.97 -13.34 13.65
C GLU A 154 1.48 -12.99 15.04
N CYS A 155 0.64 -12.34 15.84
CA CYS A 155 1.01 -11.90 17.18
C CYS A 155 0.39 -12.79 18.27
N GLU A 156 0.95 -12.73 19.48
CA GLU A 156 0.37 -13.38 20.67
C GLU A 156 -1.07 -12.88 20.95
N ARG A 157 -1.35 -11.62 20.61
CA ARG A 157 -2.66 -10.98 20.74
C ARG A 157 -2.97 -10.24 19.45
N GLY A 158 -4.07 -10.62 18.80
CA GLY A 158 -4.53 -9.98 17.56
C GLY A 158 -3.66 -10.32 16.34
N ALA A 159 -4.08 -9.79 15.18
CA ALA A 159 -3.42 -10.03 13.89
C ALA A 159 -3.27 -8.72 13.10
N PRO A 160 -2.48 -7.74 13.60
CA PRO A 160 -2.31 -6.46 12.90
C PRO A 160 -1.59 -6.65 11.56
N TYR A 161 -1.66 -5.62 10.72
CA TYR A 161 -0.86 -5.51 9.51
C TYR A 161 0.27 -4.51 9.72
N LEU A 162 1.47 -4.86 9.27
CA LEU A 162 2.59 -3.93 9.17
C LEU A 162 2.77 -3.53 7.71
N ASP A 163 2.71 -2.24 7.43
CA ASP A 163 3.10 -1.69 6.14
C ASP A 163 4.43 -0.94 6.29
N VAL A 164 5.31 -1.11 5.31
CA VAL A 164 6.60 -0.43 5.23
C VAL A 164 6.75 0.21 3.86
N GLY A 165 7.33 1.41 3.80
CA GLY A 165 7.61 2.09 2.54
C GLY A 165 9.03 2.64 2.48
N ASN A 166 9.73 2.35 1.39
CA ASN A 166 11.08 2.86 1.16
C ASN A 166 11.04 4.33 0.70
N SER A 167 12.12 5.05 1.00
CA SER A 167 12.36 6.40 0.50
C SER A 167 12.59 6.39 -1.01
N GLU A 168 12.14 7.46 -1.67
CA GLU A 168 12.48 7.70 -3.07
C GLU A 168 13.94 8.13 -3.23
N ILE A 169 14.43 8.92 -2.26
CA ILE A 169 15.78 9.51 -2.24
C ILE A 169 16.81 8.48 -1.78
N GLU A 170 16.46 7.67 -0.77
CA GLU A 170 17.32 6.64 -0.20
C GLU A 170 16.62 5.27 -0.29
N PRO A 171 16.62 4.58 -1.46
CA PRO A 171 15.80 3.39 -1.67
C PRO A 171 16.06 2.20 -0.74
N ALA A 172 17.21 2.20 -0.05
CA ALA A 172 17.57 1.20 0.96
C ALA A 172 17.08 1.55 2.38
N LYS A 173 16.39 2.68 2.55
CA LYS A 173 15.89 3.20 3.83
C LYS A 173 14.37 3.29 3.83
N LEU A 174 13.77 3.02 4.98
CA LEU A 174 12.36 3.25 5.23
C LEU A 174 12.09 4.74 5.42
N ARG A 175 11.10 5.24 4.68
CA ARG A 175 10.51 6.56 4.88
C ARG A 175 9.47 6.53 5.98
N TRP A 176 8.71 5.44 6.05
CA TRP A 176 7.61 5.27 6.99
C TRP A 176 7.38 3.79 7.31
N ILE A 177 6.76 3.57 8.47
CA ILE A 177 6.10 2.32 8.83
C ILE A 177 4.71 2.65 9.35
N GLU A 178 3.77 1.74 9.16
CA GLU A 178 2.43 1.86 9.70
C GLU A 178 1.98 0.50 10.25
N LEU A 179 1.44 0.49 11.47
CA LEU A 179 0.79 -0.67 12.04
C LEU A 179 -0.71 -0.44 12.02
N ARG A 180 -1.42 -1.20 11.19
CA ARG A 180 -2.87 -1.14 11.06
C ARG A 180 -3.49 -2.30 11.81
N GLU A 181 -4.62 -2.06 12.46
CA GLU A 181 -5.45 -3.17 12.91
C GLU A 181 -5.97 -3.94 11.71
N GLU A 182 -6.15 -5.25 11.86
CA GLU A 182 -6.97 -6.01 10.92
C GLU A 182 -8.33 -5.34 10.84
N HIS A 183 -8.61 -4.68 9.73
CA HIS A 183 -9.96 -4.23 9.42
C HIS A 183 -10.79 -5.49 9.22
N ARG A 184 -11.40 -5.99 10.30
CA ARG A 184 -12.59 -6.82 10.19
C ARG A 184 -13.60 -5.93 9.49
N GLY A 185 -13.76 -6.13 8.17
CA GLY A 185 -14.86 -5.53 7.42
C GLY A 185 -16.18 -5.78 8.15
N PRO A 186 -17.23 -4.98 7.91
CA PRO A 186 -18.48 -5.09 8.66
C PRO A 186 -18.90 -6.55 8.71
N CYS A 187 -19.01 -7.11 9.92
CA CYS A 187 -19.55 -8.44 10.15
C CYS A 187 -20.89 -8.48 9.40
N ARG A 188 -21.00 -9.38 8.41
CA ARG A 188 -22.25 -9.60 7.69
C ARG A 188 -23.27 -10.28 8.60
#